data_AF-A0A6U3TVK3-F1
#
_entry.id   AF-A0A6U3TVK3-F1
#
_cell.length_a   1.000
_cell.length_b   1.000
_cell.length_c   1.000
_cell.angle_alpha   90.00
_cell.angle_beta   90.00
_cell.angle_gamma   90.00
#
_symmetry.space_group_name_H-M   'P 1'
#
loop_
_entity.id
_entity.type
_entity.pdbx_description
1 polymer ?
#
loop_
_entity_poly.entity_id
_entity_poly.type
_entity_poly.pdbx_seq_one_letter_code
_entity_poly.pdbx_strand_id
1 'polypeptide(L)'
;MPNTNIQTGQDWGAVNVGRSSAGRVAVPKTAHGVTRAKAMGLLATEKKFGAGGNRSAHTASVNAKKIEDSDELKLNKVDKSLSKAIQQARMAKKMTQKDLATRINEKPQVVGEYESGKAVPNGQIIVKMERVLGVKLPRPGKKPAAKLSAAEGAKKGGVVRGGPPKRR
;
A
#
# COMPACT_ATOMS: atom_id res chain seq x y z
N MET A 1 21.27 -3.10 36.58
CA MET A 1 20.81 -3.87 35.39
C MET A 1 19.34 -3.54 35.15
N PRO A 2 18.90 -3.19 33.93
CA PRO A 2 17.48 -2.91 33.68
C PRO A 2 16.68 -4.22 33.69
N ASN A 3 15.71 -4.28 34.60
CA ASN A 3 14.81 -5.41 34.83
C ASN A 3 13.78 -5.50 33.70
N THR A 4 13.85 -6.56 32.88
CA THR A 4 12.83 -6.89 31.87
C THR A 4 12.09 -8.12 32.34
N ASN A 5 11.01 -7.91 33.09
CA ASN A 5 10.08 -8.98 33.51
C ASN A 5 9.35 -9.51 32.26
N ILE A 6 9.79 -10.64 31.74
CA ILE A 6 9.12 -11.40 30.68
C ILE A 6 8.63 -12.68 31.34
N GLN A 7 7.32 -12.81 31.52
CA GLN A 7 6.71 -14.02 32.09
C GLN A 7 6.86 -15.18 31.08
N THR A 8 7.70 -16.17 31.41
CA THR A 8 8.01 -17.33 30.57
C THR A 8 7.38 -18.62 31.12
N GLY A 9 6.06 -18.64 31.32
CA GLY A 9 5.34 -19.85 31.71
C GLY A 9 3.85 -19.77 31.40
N GLN A 10 3.24 -20.93 31.08
CA GLN A 10 1.79 -21.08 31.03
C GLN A 10 1.27 -21.09 32.47
N ASP A 11 0.59 -20.04 32.89
CA ASP A 11 0.07 -19.88 34.24
C ASP A 11 -1.25 -20.64 34.40
N TRP A 12 -1.23 -21.74 35.16
CA TRP A 12 -2.42 -22.50 35.56
C TRP A 12 -3.14 -21.87 36.77
N GLY A 13 -2.87 -20.59 37.07
CA GLY A 13 -3.50 -19.84 38.17
C GLY A 13 -4.93 -19.41 37.84
N ALA A 14 -5.71 -19.08 38.87
CA ALA A 14 -7.12 -18.72 38.74
C ALA A 14 -7.33 -17.58 37.72
N VAL A 15 -8.11 -17.85 36.67
CA VAL A 15 -8.46 -16.88 35.63
C VAL A 15 -9.33 -15.79 36.27
N ASN A 16 -8.71 -14.67 36.62
CA ASN A 16 -9.45 -13.51 37.11
C ASN A 16 -10.14 -12.86 35.90
N VAL A 17 -11.46 -13.03 35.77
CA VAL A 17 -12.30 -12.46 34.70
C VAL A 17 -12.57 -10.96 34.93
N GLY A 18 -11.56 -10.25 35.40
CA GLY A 18 -11.58 -8.82 35.69
C GLY A 18 -10.48 -8.13 34.92
N ARG A 19 -10.86 -7.49 33.80
CA ARG A 19 -10.08 -6.53 33.01
C ARG A 19 -8.56 -6.71 33.07
N SER A 20 -8.08 -7.86 32.58
CA SER A 20 -6.66 -8.06 32.34
C SER A 20 -6.19 -6.99 31.36
N SER A 21 -5.34 -6.06 31.83
CA SER A 21 -4.38 -5.44 30.92
C SER A 21 -3.42 -6.56 30.54
N ALA A 22 -3.83 -7.41 29.59
CA ALA A 22 -2.91 -8.27 28.88
C ALA A 22 -1.83 -7.32 28.36
N GLY A 23 -0.67 -7.33 29.01
CA GLY A 23 0.43 -6.47 28.65
C GLY A 23 0.65 -6.70 27.17
N ARG A 24 0.44 -5.66 26.36
CA ARG A 24 0.67 -5.77 24.92
C ARG A 24 2.08 -6.32 24.77
N VAL A 25 2.21 -7.52 24.22
CA VAL A 25 3.52 -8.15 23.99
C VAL A 25 4.35 -7.12 23.24
N ALA A 26 5.38 -6.60 23.90
CA ALA A 26 6.18 -5.51 23.38
C ALA A 26 7.04 -6.05 22.25
N VAL A 27 6.49 -6.03 21.03
CA VAL A 27 7.23 -6.43 19.82
C VAL A 27 8.45 -5.52 19.69
N PRO A 28 9.68 -6.06 19.69
CA PRO A 28 10.87 -5.24 19.57
C PRO A 28 10.86 -4.51 18.23
N LYS A 29 10.82 -3.17 18.28
CA LYS A 29 10.81 -2.31 17.08
C LYS A 29 12.21 -1.99 16.55
N THR A 30 13.25 -2.31 17.32
CA THR A 30 14.65 -2.06 16.98
C THR A 30 15.33 -3.35 16.53
N ALA A 31 16.26 -3.23 15.57
CA ALA A 31 17.05 -4.37 15.09
C ALA A 31 17.78 -5.09 16.24
N HIS A 32 18.38 -4.33 17.16
CA HIS A 32 19.03 -4.88 18.35
C HIS A 32 18.07 -5.66 19.26
N GLY A 33 16.84 -5.19 19.43
CA GLY A 33 15.81 -5.90 20.20
C GLY A 33 15.40 -7.22 19.55
N VAL A 34 15.27 -7.24 18.21
CA VAL A 34 14.96 -8.46 17.44
C VAL A 34 16.11 -9.47 17.54
N THR A 35 17.37 -9.03 17.37
CA THR A 35 18.54 -9.92 17.47
C THR A 35 18.68 -10.51 18.87
N ARG A 36 18.49 -9.71 19.93
CA ARG A 36 18.53 -10.18 21.32
C ARG A 36 17.45 -11.22 21.59
N ALA A 37 16.21 -10.96 21.17
CA ALA A 37 15.12 -11.90 21.37
C ALA A 37 15.28 -13.19 20.54
N LYS A 38 15.89 -13.10 19.34
CA LYS A 38 16.29 -14.27 18.54
C LYS A 38 17.37 -15.10 19.24
N ALA A 39 18.38 -14.45 19.83
CA ALA A 39 19.44 -15.13 20.60
C ALA A 39 18.90 -15.80 21.88
N MET A 40 17.85 -15.24 22.47
CA MET A 40 17.16 -15.80 23.63
C MET A 40 16.12 -16.87 23.29
N GLY A 41 15.94 -17.24 22.01
CA GLY A 41 14.96 -18.24 21.59
C GLY A 41 13.49 -17.81 21.74
N LEU A 42 13.22 -16.53 22.00
CA LEU A 42 11.88 -15.98 22.23
C LEU A 42 11.15 -15.59 20.92
N LEU A 43 11.73 -15.89 19.76
CA LEU A 43 11.26 -15.45 18.46
C LEU A 43 11.32 -16.61 17.46
N ALA A 44 10.15 -17.01 16.93
CA ALA A 44 10.08 -17.96 15.84
C ALA A 44 10.45 -17.28 14.52
N THR A 45 11.28 -17.95 13.71
CA THR A 45 11.62 -17.48 12.37
C THR A 45 11.08 -18.43 11.33
N GLU A 46 10.20 -17.94 10.46
CA GLU A 46 9.68 -18.69 9.32
C GLU A 46 10.15 -18.07 8.00
N LYS A 47 10.44 -18.93 7.02
CA LYS A 47 10.76 -18.48 5.67
C LYS A 47 9.46 -18.03 4.99
N LYS A 48 9.44 -16.81 4.47
CA LYS A 48 8.28 -16.31 3.70
C LYS A 48 8.04 -17.15 2.44
N PHE A 49 6.77 -17.37 2.11
CA PHE A 49 6.38 -18.05 0.88
C PHE A 49 6.93 -17.32 -0.35
N GLY A 50 7.74 -18.01 -1.16
CA GLY A 50 8.42 -17.42 -2.32
C GLY A 50 9.68 -16.60 -2.01
N ALA A 51 10.25 -16.71 -0.81
CA ALA A 51 11.51 -16.06 -0.49
C ALA A 51 12.69 -16.70 -1.24
N GLY A 52 13.62 -15.86 -1.71
CA GLY A 52 14.88 -16.27 -2.31
C GLY A 52 14.88 -16.40 -3.84
N GLY A 53 13.83 -15.92 -4.53
CA GLY A 53 13.76 -15.93 -6.00
C GLY A 53 13.30 -14.60 -6.60
N ASN A 54 13.59 -14.39 -7.88
CA ASN A 54 13.08 -13.26 -8.68
C ASN A 54 11.80 -13.68 -9.41
N ARG A 55 10.65 -13.07 -9.05
CA ARG A 55 9.39 -13.32 -9.76
C ARG A 55 9.20 -12.33 -10.90
N SER A 56 8.75 -12.84 -12.04
CA SER A 56 8.43 -12.02 -13.21
C SER A 56 7.22 -11.13 -12.96
N ALA A 57 7.18 -9.97 -13.62
CA ALA A 57 6.01 -9.10 -13.64
C ALA A 57 4.81 -9.72 -14.37
N HIS A 58 5.03 -10.79 -15.15
CA HIS A 58 3.97 -11.54 -15.82
C HIS A 58 3.33 -12.62 -14.93
N THR A 59 3.77 -12.80 -13.69
CA THR A 59 3.05 -13.66 -12.75
C THR A 59 1.66 -13.08 -12.49
N ALA A 60 0.64 -13.95 -12.39
CA ALA A 60 -0.74 -13.54 -12.17
C ALA A 60 -0.83 -12.56 -10.98
N SER A 61 -1.32 -11.35 -11.24
CA SER A 61 -1.52 -10.31 -10.22
C SER A 61 -2.75 -10.56 -9.36
N VAL A 62 -3.61 -11.50 -9.77
CA VAL A 62 -4.87 -11.84 -9.13
C VAL A 62 -4.67 -13.10 -8.26
N ASN A 63 -5.29 -13.11 -7.09
CA ASN A 63 -5.25 -14.27 -6.21
C ASN A 63 -6.00 -15.44 -6.86
N ALA A 64 -5.27 -16.48 -7.27
CA ALA A 64 -5.83 -17.66 -7.95
C ALA A 64 -7.02 -18.26 -7.19
N LYS A 65 -6.92 -18.42 -5.86
CA LYS A 65 -8.00 -18.92 -5.02
C LYS A 65 -9.31 -18.13 -5.15
N LYS A 66 -9.23 -16.80 -5.29
CA LYS A 66 -10.44 -15.97 -5.45
C LYS A 66 -11.11 -16.14 -6.81
N ILE A 67 -10.35 -16.52 -7.83
CA ILE A 67 -10.88 -16.82 -9.17
C ILE A 67 -11.57 -18.18 -9.13
N GLU A 68 -10.96 -19.19 -8.49
CA GLU A 68 -11.55 -20.52 -8.34
C GLU A 68 -12.85 -20.50 -7.51
N ASP A 69 -12.91 -19.66 -6.48
CA ASP A 69 -14.10 -19.49 -5.64
C ASP A 69 -15.22 -18.66 -6.32
N SER A 70 -14.98 -18.04 -7.49
CA SER A 70 -15.96 -17.19 -8.18
C SER A 70 -16.47 -17.83 -9.47
N ASP A 71 -17.80 -17.94 -9.62
CA ASP A 71 -18.43 -18.40 -10.87
C ASP A 71 -18.37 -17.36 -12.01
N GLU A 72 -17.99 -16.11 -11.72
CA GLU A 72 -17.81 -15.05 -12.72
C GLU A 72 -16.38 -15.01 -13.27
N LEU A 73 -16.21 -15.42 -14.53
CA LEU A 73 -14.92 -15.39 -15.26
C LEU A 73 -14.46 -13.98 -15.71
N LYS A 74 -15.07 -12.91 -15.22
CA LYS A 74 -14.80 -11.54 -15.69
C LYS A 74 -13.77 -10.84 -14.78
N LEU A 75 -12.56 -10.63 -15.32
CA LEU A 75 -11.55 -9.82 -14.66
C LEU A 75 -11.73 -8.32 -14.97
N ASN A 76 -11.65 -7.49 -13.91
CA ASN A 76 -11.70 -6.03 -14.05
C ASN A 76 -10.49 -5.52 -14.85
N LYS A 77 -10.78 -4.68 -15.84
CA LYS A 77 -9.77 -4.08 -16.74
C LYS A 77 -9.33 -2.71 -16.24
N VAL A 78 -8.31 -2.16 -16.89
CA VAL A 78 -7.79 -0.82 -16.63
C VAL A 78 -8.86 0.26 -16.84
N ASP A 79 -9.01 1.15 -15.86
CA ASP A 79 -9.88 2.31 -15.93
C ASP A 79 -9.43 3.29 -17.01
N LYS A 80 -10.39 3.91 -17.71
CA LYS A 80 -10.12 4.89 -18.78
C LYS A 80 -9.33 6.11 -18.31
N SER A 81 -9.42 6.46 -17.01
CA SER A 81 -8.61 7.52 -16.39
C SER A 81 -7.12 7.17 -16.37
N LEU A 82 -6.78 5.93 -16.02
CA LEU A 82 -5.39 5.44 -16.01
C LEU A 82 -4.82 5.38 -17.42
N SER A 83 -5.58 4.85 -18.38
CA SER A 83 -5.19 4.82 -19.79
C SER A 83 -4.84 6.21 -20.34
N LYS A 84 -5.71 7.21 -20.11
CA LYS A 84 -5.45 8.59 -20.54
C LYS A 84 -4.25 9.22 -19.84
N ALA A 85 -4.09 8.97 -18.54
CA ALA A 85 -2.96 9.50 -17.78
C ALA A 85 -1.61 8.98 -18.30
N ILE A 86 -1.53 7.68 -18.63
CA ILE A 86 -0.33 7.07 -19.24
C ILE A 86 -0.02 7.74 -20.58
N GLN A 87 -1.03 7.86 -21.45
CA GLN A 87 -0.86 8.45 -22.77
C GLN A 87 -0.39 9.92 -22.69
N GLN A 88 -1.03 10.72 -21.83
CA GLN A 88 -0.66 12.12 -21.62
C GLN A 88 0.77 12.26 -21.09
N ALA A 89 1.15 11.46 -20.09
CA ALA A 89 2.49 11.48 -19.53
C ALA A 89 3.56 11.07 -20.55
N ARG A 90 3.25 10.09 -21.41
CA ARG A 90 4.13 9.67 -22.51
C ARG A 90 4.33 10.79 -23.53
N MET A 91 3.25 11.44 -23.95
CA MET A 91 3.30 12.57 -24.89
C MET A 91 4.07 13.76 -24.30
N ALA A 92 3.87 14.07 -23.03
CA ALA A 92 4.61 15.14 -22.34
C ALA A 92 6.13 14.90 -22.33
N LYS A 93 6.56 13.64 -22.26
CA LYS A 93 7.97 13.23 -22.36
C LYS A 93 8.45 12.98 -23.79
N LYS A 94 7.62 13.20 -24.80
CA LYS A 94 7.92 12.95 -26.22
C LYS A 94 8.45 11.54 -26.49
N MET A 95 7.95 10.55 -25.75
CA MET A 95 8.35 9.14 -25.90
C MET A 95 7.38 8.39 -26.82
N THR A 96 7.87 7.43 -27.60
CA THR A 96 6.99 6.47 -28.29
C THR A 96 6.57 5.34 -27.34
N GLN A 97 5.53 4.57 -27.70
CA GLN A 97 5.15 3.38 -26.94
C GLN A 97 6.30 2.36 -26.89
N LYS A 98 7.07 2.24 -27.99
CA LYS A 98 8.24 1.37 -28.08
C LYS A 98 9.33 1.82 -27.10
N ASP A 99 9.63 3.12 -27.04
CA ASP A 99 10.66 3.64 -26.13
C ASP A 99 10.27 3.43 -24.67
N LEU A 100 9.00 3.66 -24.33
CA LEU A 100 8.48 3.38 -22.99
C LEU A 100 8.61 1.90 -22.66
N ALA A 101 8.18 1.02 -23.57
CA ALA A 101 8.24 -0.44 -23.43
C ALA A 101 9.68 -0.95 -23.20
N THR A 102 10.64 -0.48 -23.99
CA THR A 102 12.06 -0.81 -23.83
C THR A 102 12.59 -0.37 -22.47
N ARG A 103 12.24 0.83 -21.99
CA ARG A 103 12.68 1.32 -20.68
C ARG A 103 12.11 0.54 -19.50
N ILE A 104 10.90 -0.01 -19.62
CA ILE A 104 10.27 -0.82 -18.57
C ILE A 104 10.55 -2.33 -18.71
N ASN A 105 11.30 -2.74 -19.74
CA ASN A 105 11.53 -4.13 -20.12
C ASN A 105 10.23 -4.92 -20.32
N GLU A 106 9.28 -4.34 -21.07
CA GLU A 106 8.03 -4.99 -21.45
C GLU A 106 7.84 -4.95 -22.97
N LYS A 107 6.90 -5.75 -23.49
CA LYS A 107 6.55 -5.72 -24.92
C LYS A 107 5.77 -4.44 -25.27
N PRO A 108 5.97 -3.83 -26.46
CA PRO A 108 5.18 -2.67 -26.90
C PRO A 108 3.68 -2.91 -26.89
N GLN A 109 3.25 -4.14 -27.19
CA GLN A 109 1.86 -4.55 -27.13
C GLN A 109 1.25 -4.37 -25.73
N VAL A 110 1.99 -4.69 -24.66
CA VAL A 110 1.51 -4.54 -23.29
C VAL A 110 1.20 -3.06 -23.03
N VAL A 111 2.11 -2.15 -23.38
CA VAL A 111 1.89 -0.70 -23.23
C VAL A 111 0.65 -0.24 -24.00
N GLY A 112 0.45 -0.70 -25.23
CA GLY A 112 -0.74 -0.40 -26.02
C GLY A 112 -2.04 -0.92 -25.40
N GLU A 113 -2.02 -2.09 -24.78
CA GLU A 113 -3.18 -2.65 -24.06
C GLU A 113 -3.53 -1.84 -22.79
N TYR A 114 -2.53 -1.27 -22.11
CA TYR A 114 -2.75 -0.35 -20.99
C TYR A 114 -3.31 1.01 -21.46
N GLU A 115 -2.75 1.59 -22.53
CA GLU A 115 -3.25 2.86 -23.11
C GLU A 115 -4.64 2.72 -23.74
N SER A 116 -5.05 1.52 -24.16
CA SER A 116 -6.40 1.23 -24.69
C SER A 116 -7.40 0.74 -23.64
N GLY A 117 -6.95 0.45 -22.41
CA GLY A 117 -7.81 -0.02 -21.32
C GLY A 117 -8.23 -1.49 -21.43
N LYS A 118 -7.56 -2.28 -22.28
CA LYS A 118 -7.86 -3.72 -22.46
C LYS A 118 -7.15 -4.60 -21.44
N ALA A 119 -6.02 -4.15 -20.92
CA ALA A 119 -5.19 -4.92 -19.99
C ALA A 119 -5.86 -5.12 -18.62
N VAL A 120 -5.52 -6.23 -17.97
CA VAL A 120 -5.77 -6.42 -16.53
C VAL A 120 -4.72 -5.61 -15.76
N PRO A 121 -5.12 -4.75 -14.81
CA PRO A 121 -4.17 -3.91 -14.09
C PRO A 121 -3.18 -4.75 -13.25
N ASN A 122 -1.90 -4.65 -13.57
CA ASN A 122 -0.81 -5.18 -12.75
C ASN A 122 -0.03 -4.04 -12.08
N GLY A 123 -0.06 -4.02 -10.75
CA GLY A 123 0.61 -2.99 -9.96
C GLY A 123 2.11 -2.88 -10.21
N GLN A 124 2.80 -3.98 -10.53
CA GLN A 124 4.25 -3.96 -10.80
C GLN A 124 4.56 -3.21 -12.09
N ILE A 125 3.79 -3.47 -13.15
CA ILE A 125 3.95 -2.80 -14.45
C ILE A 125 3.61 -1.31 -14.31
N ILE A 126 2.52 -0.98 -13.58
CA ILE A 126 2.13 0.41 -13.31
C ILE A 126 3.25 1.16 -12.58
N VAL A 127 3.86 0.56 -11.55
CA VAL A 127 4.98 1.18 -10.83
C VAL A 127 6.21 1.40 -11.72
N LYS A 128 6.51 0.47 -12.64
CA LYS A 128 7.59 0.67 -13.62
C LYS A 128 7.28 1.86 -14.54
N MET A 129 6.04 1.95 -15.04
CA MET A 129 5.58 3.08 -15.86
C MET A 129 5.67 4.41 -15.09
N GLU A 130 5.21 4.47 -13.83
CA GLU A 130 5.31 5.66 -12.98
C GLU A 130 6.76 6.15 -12.84
N ARG A 131 7.71 5.23 -12.62
CA ARG A 131 9.13 5.58 -12.47
C ARG A 131 9.71 6.18 -13.75
N VAL A 132 9.43 5.59 -14.91
CA VAL A 132 9.94 6.09 -16.20
C VAL A 132 9.24 7.39 -16.60
N LEU A 133 7.92 7.48 -16.37
CA LEU A 133 7.11 8.65 -16.71
C LEU A 133 7.23 9.77 -15.67
N GLY A 134 7.80 9.53 -14.48
CA GLY A 134 8.00 10.54 -13.45
C GLY A 134 6.71 11.15 -12.90
N VAL A 135 5.58 10.49 -13.10
CA VAL A 135 4.26 10.93 -12.65
C VAL A 135 3.60 9.84 -11.83
N LYS A 136 2.73 10.25 -10.90
CA LYS A 136 1.93 9.31 -10.12
C LYS A 136 0.65 8.99 -10.89
N LEU A 137 0.49 7.73 -11.28
CA LEU A 137 -0.65 7.31 -12.07
C LEU A 137 -1.85 7.06 -11.15
N PRO A 138 -3.08 7.34 -11.61
CA PRO A 138 -4.28 7.06 -10.81
C PRO A 138 -4.39 5.54 -10.58
N ARG A 139 -4.66 5.14 -9.33
CA ARG A 139 -4.73 3.72 -9.00
C ARG A 139 -6.03 3.10 -9.51
N PRO A 140 -5.98 1.93 -10.15
CA PRO A 140 -7.18 1.23 -10.61
C PRO A 140 -8.10 0.93 -9.41
N GLY A 141 -9.39 1.24 -9.54
CA GLY A 141 -10.40 0.97 -8.52
C GLY A 141 -10.43 1.91 -7.30
N LYS A 142 -9.51 2.89 -7.18
CA LYS A 142 -9.65 3.98 -6.20
C LYS A 142 -10.18 5.20 -6.93
N LYS A 143 -11.51 5.45 -6.81
CA LYS A 143 -12.07 6.76 -7.13
C LYS A 143 -11.22 7.81 -6.40
N PRO A 144 -10.71 8.85 -7.08
CA PRO A 144 -10.02 9.93 -6.37
C PRO A 144 -11.02 10.45 -5.34
N ALA A 145 -10.60 10.52 -4.06
CA ALA A 145 -11.38 11.26 -3.07
C ALA A 145 -11.64 12.63 -3.68
N ALA A 146 -12.92 12.97 -3.88
CA ALA A 146 -13.32 14.21 -4.50
C ALA A 146 -12.57 15.34 -3.81
N LYS A 147 -11.64 15.98 -4.52
CA LYS A 147 -11.03 17.20 -4.00
C LYS A 147 -12.15 18.23 -4.00
N LEU A 148 -12.53 18.67 -2.81
CA LEU A 148 -13.33 19.87 -2.61
C LEU A 148 -12.65 21.00 -3.37
N SER A 149 -13.18 21.39 -4.53
CA SER A 149 -12.69 22.50 -5.32
C SER A 149 -13.43 23.77 -4.93
N ALA A 150 -12.67 24.71 -4.37
CA ALA A 150 -12.81 26.16 -4.42
C ALA A 150 -14.08 26.84 -3.83
N ALA A 151 -13.85 27.63 -2.78
CA ALA A 151 -14.43 28.96 -2.66
C ALA A 151 -13.36 29.91 -2.10
N GLU A 152 -12.69 30.61 -3.02
CA GLU A 152 -11.88 31.79 -2.72
C GLU A 152 -12.81 33.00 -2.59
N GLY A 153 -12.65 33.77 -1.51
CA GLY A 153 -13.21 35.12 -1.39
C GLY A 153 -14.18 35.36 -0.22
N ALA A 154 -13.66 35.57 1.00
CA ALA A 154 -14.37 36.38 2.00
C ALA A 154 -13.37 37.01 2.99
N LYS A 155 -13.28 38.33 2.86
CA LYS A 155 -12.67 39.39 3.69
C LYS A 155 -12.06 39.02 5.05
N LYS A 156 -10.83 39.52 5.26
CA LYS A 156 -10.24 39.79 6.57
C LYS A 156 -11.21 40.62 7.42
N GLY A 157 -11.58 40.10 8.58
CA GLY A 157 -12.25 40.83 9.66
C GLY A 157 -11.82 40.21 10.99
N GLY A 158 -10.92 40.87 11.71
CA GLY A 158 -10.45 40.41 13.02
C GLY A 158 -11.52 40.60 14.09
N VAL A 159 -11.70 39.61 14.96
CA VAL A 159 -12.38 39.77 16.25
C VAL A 159 -11.62 38.99 17.33
N VAL A 160 -11.49 39.69 18.45
CA VAL A 160 -10.70 39.50 19.65
C VAL A 160 -10.93 38.19 20.42
N ARG A 161 -9.87 37.71 21.08
CA ARG A 161 -9.87 36.60 22.05
C ARG A 161 -10.56 37.03 23.35
N GLY A 162 -11.80 36.60 23.58
CA GLY A 162 -12.50 36.72 24.87
C GLY A 162 -12.58 35.38 25.59
N GLY A 163 -11.95 35.29 26.76
CA GLY A 163 -11.96 34.09 27.63
C GLY A 163 -13.31 33.82 28.32
N PRO A 164 -13.48 32.63 28.92
CA PRO A 164 -14.79 32.14 29.36
C PRO A 164 -15.29 32.82 30.66
N PRO A 165 -16.60 33.06 30.80
CA PRO A 165 -17.16 33.76 31.97
C PRO A 165 -17.26 32.83 33.20
N LYS A 166 -16.79 33.31 34.35
CA LYS A 166 -16.98 32.68 35.67
C LYS A 166 -18.46 32.71 36.06
N ARG A 167 -19.02 31.55 36.41
CA ARG A 167 -20.38 31.41 36.96
C ARG A 167 -20.37 31.82 38.44
N ARG A 168 -21.33 32.65 38.84
CA ARG A 168 -21.75 32.82 40.24
C ARG A 168 -22.63 31.65 40.66
#